data_AF-A0A7V3YH80-F1
#
_entry.id   AF-A0A7V3YH80-F1
#
_cell.length_a   1.000
_cell.length_b   1.000
_cell.length_c   1.000
_cell.angle_alpha   90.00
_cell.angle_beta   90.00
_cell.angle_gamma   90.00
#
_symmetry.space_group_name_H-M   'P 1'
#
loop_
_entity.id
_entity.type
_entity.pdbx_description
1 polymer ?
#
loop_
_entity_poly.entity_id
_entity_poly.type
_entity_poly.pdbx_seq_one_letter_code
_entity_poly.pdbx_strand_id
1 'polypeptide(L)'
;MTQEERYQARLRRYTTALRNGKPDMVPICPFVAEFVAKYAGVSIQAATHDYRVAFEACLRCTGDFDWDAVVPNMIYVWTGLVQAIGLKYYGIPGLDLPENVAFQYKEPPEEHAFMRPDEYDL
;
A
#
# COMPACT_ATOMS: atom_id res chain seq x y z
N MET A 1 11.02 -16.55 24.30
CA MET A 1 10.70 -17.04 22.95
C MET A 1 11.73 -16.47 21.99
N THR A 2 12.42 -17.30 21.23
CA THR A 2 13.41 -16.90 20.22
C THR A 2 12.73 -16.17 19.05
N GLN A 3 13.50 -15.48 18.19
CA GLN A 3 12.94 -14.86 16.98
C GLN A 3 12.28 -15.91 16.08
N GLU A 4 12.89 -17.08 15.94
CA GLU A 4 12.34 -18.18 15.14
C GLU A 4 11.02 -18.69 15.72
N GLU A 5 10.92 -18.89 17.04
CA GLU A 5 9.68 -19.30 17.68
C GLU A 5 8.55 -18.26 17.49
N ARG A 6 8.88 -16.96 17.58
CA ARG A 6 7.93 -15.87 17.28
C ARG A 6 7.47 -15.91 15.84
N TYR A 7 8.40 -16.06 14.90
CA TYR A 7 8.08 -16.16 13.48
C TYR A 7 7.14 -17.35 13.19
N GLN A 8 7.46 -18.54 13.70
CA GLN A 8 6.65 -19.74 13.47
C GLN A 8 5.25 -19.62 14.09
N ALA A 9 5.12 -18.98 15.27
CA ALA A 9 3.83 -18.73 15.89
C ALA A 9 2.95 -17.81 15.01
N ARG A 10 3.50 -16.67 14.55
CA ARG A 10 2.81 -15.73 13.67
C ARG A 10 2.46 -16.36 12.31
N LEU A 11 3.39 -17.10 11.70
CA LEU A 11 3.17 -17.80 10.44
C LEU A 11 2.03 -18.83 10.56
N ARG A 12 2.01 -19.61 11.64
CA ARG A 12 0.93 -20.57 11.91
C ARG A 12 -0.41 -19.87 12.08
N ARG A 13 -0.45 -18.79 12.86
CA ARG A 13 -1.67 -17.97 13.07
C ARG A 13 -2.22 -17.46 11.75
N TYR A 14 -1.38 -16.77 10.97
CA TYR A 14 -1.76 -16.17 9.70
C TYR A 14 -2.21 -17.21 8.67
N THR A 15 -1.45 -18.29 8.48
CA THR A 15 -1.79 -19.32 7.49
C THR A 15 -3.01 -20.17 7.90
N THR A 16 -3.26 -20.34 9.20
CA THR A 16 -4.50 -21.00 9.68
C THR A 16 -5.72 -20.15 9.33
N ALA A 17 -5.66 -18.83 9.57
CA ALA A 17 -6.73 -17.91 9.21
C ALA A 17 -6.96 -17.87 7.69
N LEU A 18 -5.90 -17.80 6.88
CA LEU A 18 -5.98 -17.84 5.41
C LEU A 18 -6.65 -19.11 4.86
N ARG A 19 -6.59 -20.22 5.61
CA ARG A 19 -7.20 -21.51 5.26
C ARG A 19 -8.60 -21.69 5.87
N ASN A 20 -9.22 -20.63 6.37
CA ASN A 20 -10.51 -20.66 7.06
C ASN A 20 -10.55 -21.58 8.29
N GLY A 21 -9.40 -21.80 8.93
CA GLY A 21 -9.30 -22.52 10.20
C GLY A 21 -9.55 -21.62 11.42
N LYS A 22 -9.42 -22.19 12.63
CA LYS A 22 -9.48 -21.44 13.90
C LYS A 22 -8.06 -21.19 14.42
N PRO A 23 -7.46 -20.01 14.22
CA PRO A 23 -6.17 -19.67 14.81
C PRO A 23 -6.26 -19.52 16.34
N ASP A 24 -5.11 -19.43 17.01
CA ASP A 24 -5.00 -19.14 18.45
C ASP A 24 -5.60 -17.77 18.81
N MET A 25 -5.47 -16.79 17.91
CA MET A 25 -6.12 -15.48 17.97
C MET A 25 -6.23 -14.86 16.58
N VAL A 26 -6.97 -13.75 16.45
CA VAL A 26 -7.11 -13.03 15.17
C VAL A 26 -5.75 -12.46 14.74
N PRO A 27 -5.23 -12.79 13.54
CA PRO A 27 -3.97 -12.23 13.06
C PRO A 27 -4.08 -10.74 12.73
N ILE A 28 -3.01 -9.99 12.99
CA ILE A 28 -2.86 -8.59 12.64
C ILE A 28 -2.08 -8.46 11.32
N CYS A 29 -2.78 -8.07 10.25
CA CYS A 29 -2.21 -7.80 8.93
C CYS A 29 -2.75 -6.46 8.41
N PRO A 30 -2.16 -5.31 8.83
CA PRO A 30 -2.71 -4.01 8.51
C PRO A 30 -2.28 -3.54 7.13
N PHE A 31 -3.15 -2.77 6.50
CA PHE A 31 -2.92 -2.14 5.21
C PHE A 31 -2.47 -0.71 5.41
N VAL A 32 -1.15 -0.52 5.54
CA VAL A 32 -0.55 0.74 5.97
C VAL A 32 -0.03 1.62 4.82
N ALA A 33 0.14 1.11 3.61
CA ALA A 33 0.47 1.91 2.41
C ALA A 33 1.50 3.04 2.69
N GLU A 34 1.21 4.29 2.32
CA GLU A 34 2.11 5.45 2.49
C GLU A 34 2.41 5.82 3.96
N PHE A 35 1.68 5.27 4.93
CA PHE A 35 2.03 5.44 6.34
C PHE A 35 3.44 4.95 6.62
N VAL A 36 3.92 3.89 5.96
CA VAL A 36 5.27 3.37 6.20
C VAL A 36 6.35 4.38 5.79
N ALA A 37 6.11 5.17 4.73
CA ALA A 37 7.00 6.24 4.30
C ALA A 37 7.06 7.35 5.35
N LYS A 38 5.88 7.78 5.82
CA LYS A 38 5.75 8.78 6.90
C LYS A 38 6.42 8.31 8.19
N TYR A 39 6.22 7.05 8.57
CA TYR A 39 6.82 6.43 9.76
C TYR A 39 8.35 6.39 9.65
N ALA A 40 8.88 5.97 8.50
CA ALA A 40 10.31 5.87 8.25
C ALA A 40 11.01 7.22 8.01
N GLY A 41 10.28 8.33 8.01
CA GLY A 41 10.82 9.68 7.82
C GLY A 41 11.28 9.97 6.39
N VAL A 42 10.72 9.28 5.40
CA VAL A 42 11.00 9.51 3.97
C VAL A 42 9.79 10.13 3.28
N SER A 43 10.01 10.91 2.22
CA SER A 43 8.89 11.50 1.48
C SER A 43 8.08 10.41 0.77
N ILE A 44 6.77 10.66 0.61
CA ILE A 44 5.89 9.75 -0.11
C ILE A 44 6.33 9.64 -1.57
N GLN A 45 6.77 10.74 -2.17
CA GLN A 45 7.41 10.75 -3.49
C GLN A 45 8.58 9.75 -3.55
N ALA A 46 9.56 9.82 -2.65
CA ALA A 46 10.72 8.92 -2.69
C ALA A 46 10.31 7.45 -2.63
N ALA A 47 9.35 7.11 -1.77
CA ALA A 47 8.80 5.77 -1.67
C ALA A 47 7.97 5.36 -2.91
N THR A 48 7.28 6.31 -3.57
CA THR A 48 6.47 6.08 -4.77
C THR A 48 7.30 5.86 -6.03
N HIS A 49 8.49 6.47 -6.12
CA HIS A 49 9.33 6.38 -7.33
C HIS A 49 10.46 5.36 -7.22
N ASP A 50 10.80 4.89 -6.02
CA ASP A 50 11.84 3.87 -5.80
C ASP A 50 11.37 2.77 -4.85
N TYR A 51 11.19 1.56 -5.39
CA TYR A 51 10.72 0.41 -4.61
C TYR A 51 11.69 0.03 -3.49
N ARG A 52 12.98 0.35 -3.61
CA ARG A 52 13.98 0.05 -2.58
C ARG A 52 13.77 0.93 -1.36
N VAL A 53 13.41 2.20 -1.57
CA VAL A 53 13.04 3.14 -0.50
C VAL A 53 11.74 2.68 0.16
N ALA A 54 10.73 2.31 -0.64
CA ALA A 54 9.47 1.75 -0.12
C ALA A 54 9.70 0.50 0.73
N PHE A 55 10.51 -0.44 0.23
CA PHE A 55 10.78 -1.70 0.92
C PHE A 55 11.53 -1.49 2.24
N GLU A 56 12.56 -0.65 2.24
CA GLU A 56 13.30 -0.28 3.45
C GLU A 56 12.39 0.42 4.48
N ALA A 57 11.54 1.35 4.04
CA ALA A 57 10.56 1.99 4.90
C ALA A 57 9.57 0.98 5.51
N CYS A 58 9.13 0.00 4.73
CA CYS A 58 8.30 -1.09 5.22
C CYS A 58 9.06 -1.94 6.25
N LEU A 59 10.30 -2.34 6.01
CA LEU A 59 11.08 -3.12 6.98
C LEU A 59 11.22 -2.39 8.32
N ARG A 60 11.55 -1.10 8.31
CA ARG A 60 11.62 -0.27 9.52
C ARG A 60 10.28 -0.22 10.26
N CYS A 61 9.21 0.12 9.54
CA CYS A 61 7.88 0.20 10.12
C CYS A 61 7.44 -1.16 10.69
N THR A 62 7.70 -2.26 10.00
CA THR A 62 7.22 -3.58 10.43
C THR A 62 8.06 -4.17 11.56
N GLY A 63 9.33 -3.76 11.70
CA GLY A 63 10.21 -4.17 12.79
C GLY A 63 9.77 -3.65 14.16
N ASP A 64 9.16 -2.46 14.20
CA ASP A 64 8.75 -1.79 15.44
C ASP A 64 7.33 -2.17 15.90
N PHE A 65 6.56 -2.85 15.05
CA PHE A 65 5.18 -3.24 15.35
C PHE A 65 5.02 -4.74 15.49
N ASP A 66 4.12 -5.17 16.38
CA ASP A 66 3.87 -6.60 16.66
C ASP A 66 2.88 -7.22 15.63
N TRP A 67 3.11 -6.99 14.34
CA TRP A 67 2.25 -7.50 13.26
C TRP A 67 2.58 -8.97 12.91
N ASP A 68 1.55 -9.72 12.51
CA ASP A 68 1.67 -11.13 12.12
C ASP A 68 2.13 -11.31 10.67
N ALA A 69 1.63 -10.44 9.79
CA ALA A 69 1.93 -10.43 8.38
C ALA A 69 1.83 -8.99 7.84
N VAL A 70 2.51 -8.72 6.74
CA VAL A 70 2.64 -7.39 6.15
C VAL A 70 2.65 -7.50 4.63
N VAL A 71 2.16 -6.47 3.94
CA VAL A 71 2.21 -6.38 2.48
C VAL A 71 3.35 -5.43 2.11
N PRO A 72 4.57 -5.93 1.81
CA PRO A 72 5.76 -5.08 1.67
C PRO A 72 5.74 -4.21 0.41
N ASN A 73 4.87 -4.53 -0.54
CA ASN A 73 4.69 -3.83 -1.82
C ASN A 73 3.41 -2.97 -1.84
N MET A 74 2.88 -2.60 -0.67
CA MET A 74 1.60 -1.88 -0.60
C MET A 74 1.68 -0.41 -1.00
N ILE A 75 2.85 0.23 -0.88
CA ILE A 75 3.03 1.58 -1.40
C ILE A 75 2.86 1.53 -2.92
N TYR A 76 2.10 2.46 -3.46
CA TYR A 76 1.98 2.64 -4.90
C TYR A 76 3.34 3.05 -5.49
N VAL A 77 4.06 2.12 -6.17
CA VAL A 77 5.39 2.39 -6.77
C VAL A 77 5.40 2.42 -8.31
N TRP A 78 4.23 2.66 -8.93
CA TRP A 78 3.99 2.30 -10.34
C TRP A 78 4.08 3.51 -11.30
N THR A 79 4.74 4.60 -10.89
CA THR A 79 4.86 5.84 -11.67
C THR A 79 5.23 5.59 -13.13
N GLY A 80 6.31 4.85 -13.37
CA GLY A 80 6.79 4.59 -14.73
C GLY A 80 5.76 3.87 -15.60
N LEU A 81 5.04 2.89 -15.03
CA LEU A 81 3.99 2.18 -15.75
C LEU A 81 2.82 3.10 -16.07
N VAL A 82 2.31 3.84 -15.08
CA VAL A 82 1.10 4.66 -15.29
C VAL A 82 1.35 5.82 -16.24
N GLN A 83 2.57 6.38 -16.26
CA GLN A 83 2.96 7.36 -17.24
C GLN A 83 3.09 6.74 -18.64
N ALA A 84 3.72 5.55 -18.75
CA ALA A 84 3.90 4.88 -20.03
C ALA A 84 2.58 4.52 -20.71
N ILE A 85 1.56 4.14 -19.94
CA ILE A 85 0.22 3.84 -20.48
C ILE A 85 -0.67 5.07 -20.63
N GLY A 86 -0.17 6.27 -20.30
CA GLY A 86 -0.91 7.52 -20.42
C GLY A 86 -2.10 7.63 -19.47
N LEU A 87 -2.02 7.02 -18.28
CA LEU A 87 -3.10 7.03 -17.30
C LEU A 87 -3.35 8.44 -16.77
N LYS A 88 -4.58 8.94 -16.87
CA LYS A 88 -4.92 10.33 -16.52
C LYS A 88 -5.63 10.49 -15.17
N TYR A 89 -6.22 9.41 -14.65
CA TYR A 89 -7.03 9.45 -13.44
C TYR A 89 -6.24 9.19 -12.15
N TYR A 90 -4.91 9.10 -12.20
CA TYR A 90 -4.05 9.07 -11.01
C TYR A 90 -3.31 10.38 -10.83
N GLY A 91 -3.29 10.87 -9.60
CA GLY A 91 -2.36 11.88 -9.12
C GLY A 91 -1.14 11.22 -8.51
N ILE A 92 0.02 11.50 -9.09
CA ILE A 92 1.29 10.92 -8.67
C ILE A 92 2.02 11.89 -7.72
N PRO A 93 2.40 11.45 -6.50
CA PRO A 93 3.20 12.23 -5.56
C PRO A 93 4.49 12.77 -6.20
N GLY A 94 4.71 14.09 -6.08
CA GLY A 94 5.87 14.79 -6.64
C GLY A 94 5.81 15.09 -8.14
N LEU A 95 4.75 14.68 -8.84
CA LEU A 95 4.50 15.05 -10.25
C LEU A 95 3.21 15.86 -10.37
N ASP A 96 2.09 15.25 -9.96
CA ASP A 96 0.77 15.87 -9.99
C ASP A 96 0.33 16.40 -8.63
N LEU A 97 0.89 15.83 -7.56
CA LEU A 97 0.57 16.10 -6.18
C LEU A 97 1.83 16.56 -5.44
N PRO A 98 1.70 17.27 -4.30
CA PRO A 98 2.84 17.55 -3.43
C PRO A 98 3.56 16.26 -2.98
N GLU A 99 4.85 16.37 -2.68
CA GLU A 99 5.74 15.23 -2.39
C GLU A 99 5.32 14.34 -1.20
N ASN A 100 4.54 14.88 -0.26
CA ASN A 100 4.11 14.19 0.96
C ASN A 100 2.59 13.96 1.01
N VAL A 101 1.94 13.94 -0.16
CA VAL A 101 0.54 13.55 -0.32
C VAL A 101 0.51 12.16 -0.94
N ALA A 102 -0.34 11.26 -0.40
CA ALA A 102 -0.54 9.92 -0.96
C ALA A 102 -1.17 9.99 -2.35
N PHE A 103 -1.01 8.94 -3.17
CA PHE A 103 -1.64 8.91 -4.49
C PHE A 103 -3.15 9.19 -4.38
N GLN A 104 -3.69 9.89 -5.36
CA GLN A 104 -5.11 10.24 -5.41
C GLN A 104 -5.73 9.78 -6.71
N TYR A 105 -7.02 9.42 -6.66
CA TYR A 105 -7.84 9.33 -7.86
C TYR A 105 -8.23 10.74 -8.27
N LYS A 106 -8.03 11.07 -9.54
CA LYS A 106 -8.48 12.31 -10.16
C LYS A 106 -9.76 12.02 -10.91
N GLU A 107 -10.84 12.67 -10.47
CA GLU A 107 -12.06 12.73 -11.26
C GLU A 107 -11.92 13.81 -12.32
N PRO A 108 -12.34 13.54 -13.57
CA PRO A 108 -12.43 14.57 -14.58
C PRO A 108 -13.56 15.54 -14.21
N PRO A 109 -13.52 16.78 -14.70
CA PRO A 109 -14.67 17.68 -14.65
C PRO A 109 -15.94 17.00 -15.21
N GLU A 110 -17.11 17.40 -14.73
CA GLU A 110 -18.40 16.79 -15.11
C GLU A 110 -18.62 16.78 -16.63
N GLU A 111 -18.22 17.86 -17.33
CA GLU A 111 -18.24 17.99 -18.80
C GLU A 111 -17.35 16.96 -19.54
N HIS A 112 -16.45 16.32 -18.82
CA HIS A 112 -15.51 15.31 -19.30
C HIS A 112 -15.60 14.02 -18.47
N ALA A 113 -16.74 13.78 -17.81
CA ALA A 113 -17.00 12.54 -17.10
C ALA A 113 -16.64 11.32 -17.96
N PHE A 114 -15.92 10.36 -17.39
CA PHE A 114 -15.53 9.15 -18.11
C PHE A 114 -16.74 8.29 -18.54
N MET A 115 -17.83 8.39 -17.77
CA MET A 115 -19.12 7.80 -18.08
C MET A 115 -20.21 8.73 -17.54
N ARG A 116 -21.16 9.11 -18.39
CA ARG A 116 -22.27 10.00 -18.06
C ARG A 116 -23.43 9.21 -17.45
N PRO A 117 -24.29 9.86 -16.64
CA PRO A 117 -25.42 9.19 -15.99
C PRO A 117 -26.36 8.46 -16.96
N ASP A 118 -26.48 8.93 -18.20
CA ASP A 118 -27.31 8.34 -19.26
C ASP A 118 -26.64 7.16 -20.00
N GLU A 119 -25.38 6.85 -19.70
CA GLU A 119 -24.61 5.76 -20.35
C GLU A 119 -24.62 4.46 -19.53
N TYR A 120 -25.23 4.44 -18.35
CA TYR A 120 -25.37 3.24 -17.53
C TYR A 120 -26.50 2.35 -18.07
N ASP A 121 -26.19 1.07 -18.33
CA ASP A 121 -27.22 0.04 -18.56
C ASP A 121 -27.94 -0.22 -17.22
N LEU A 122 -29.22 0.17 -17.15
CA LEU A 122 -30.10 -0.03 -15.99
C LEU A 122 -30.62 -1.47 -15.88
#